data_AF-A0AAE0KMV9-F1
#
_entry.id   AF-A0AAE0KMV9-F1
#
_cell.length_a   1.000
_cell.length_b   1.000
_cell.length_c   1.000
_cell.angle_alpha   90.00
_cell.angle_beta   90.00
_cell.angle_gamma   90.00
#
_symmetry.space_group_name_H-M   'P 1'
#
loop_
_entity.id
_entity.type
_entity.pdbx_description
1 polymer ?
#
loop_
_entity_poly.entity_id
_entity_poly.type
_entity_poly.pdbx_seq_one_letter_code
_entity_poly.pdbx_strand_id
1 'polypeptide(L)'
;MLQPSQGIRRRLKESLLAHAQKGKSSSKLHLQLHLIFLSAMLWTWREYVEGLRKDTDDMSEKAYFSRVENGPKHDYSLTFSDCQKLQLHQKKLLRASSVLDSWSDVIAGLEIHASDLVQDGISLRTCTCLPEIERIRIEIHYHKRSIARMVRDISGVENLLSMIFELRNSRHIQKLNQGASDNLDILKGIAIQGQIENKYLSHAAERAQQDSSSLKALSFIATAFIPGTFIATVFSSQLVQLVRNVDGSTDLVVVPQIWIYIVLSVTVTALTFAGVFLLQTRWKSRFLDTKLCKVS
;
A
#
# COMPACT_ATOMS: atom_id res chain seq x y z
N MET A 1 -20.03 46.49 -7.64
CA MET A 1 -19.91 47.41 -8.79
C MET A 1 -18.54 48.08 -8.72
N LEU A 2 -17.68 47.89 -9.72
CA LEU A 2 -16.35 48.49 -9.79
C LEU A 2 -16.50 49.99 -10.10
N GLN A 3 -16.48 50.82 -9.07
CA GLN A 3 -16.52 52.27 -9.24
C GLN A 3 -15.12 52.74 -9.69
N PRO A 4 -14.99 53.51 -10.79
CA PRO A 4 -13.69 53.98 -11.25
C PRO A 4 -13.04 54.88 -10.19
N SER A 5 -11.73 54.71 -9.97
CA SER A 5 -11.01 55.47 -8.95
C SER A 5 -11.17 56.98 -9.16
N GLN A 6 -11.28 57.74 -8.07
CA GLN A 6 -11.55 59.18 -8.15
C GLN A 6 -10.48 59.93 -8.97
N GLY A 7 -9.25 59.42 -8.98
CA GLY A 7 -8.16 59.96 -9.79
C GLY A 7 -8.38 59.82 -11.30
N ILE A 8 -8.92 58.69 -11.76
CA ILE A 8 -9.24 58.46 -13.18
C ILE A 8 -10.35 59.40 -13.62
N ARG A 9 -11.40 59.52 -12.79
CA ARG A 9 -12.54 60.40 -13.08
C ARG A 9 -12.13 61.86 -13.19
N ARG A 10 -11.19 62.30 -12.36
CA ARG A 10 -10.61 63.65 -12.43
C ARG A 10 -9.82 63.86 -13.72
N ARG A 11 -8.87 62.97 -14.04
CA ARG A 11 -8.04 63.07 -15.26
C ARG A 11 -8.87 63.02 -16.54
N LEU A 12 -9.91 62.18 -16.56
CA LEU A 12 -10.85 62.08 -17.68
C LEU A 12 -11.64 63.39 -17.87
N LYS A 13 -12.16 63.97 -16.79
CA LYS A 13 -12.86 65.27 -16.84
C LYS A 13 -11.95 66.39 -17.32
N GLU A 14 -10.71 66.45 -16.81
CA GLU A 14 -9.73 67.47 -17.20
C GLU A 14 -9.37 67.37 -18.70
N SER A 15 -9.19 66.15 -19.22
CA SER A 15 -8.88 65.92 -20.65
C SER A 15 -10.06 66.29 -21.57
N LEU A 16 -11.30 65.93 -21.19
CA LEU A 16 -12.51 66.26 -21.94
C LEU A 16 -12.81 67.77 -21.93
N LEU A 17 -12.65 68.44 -20.77
CA LEU A 17 -12.82 69.89 -20.66
C LEU A 17 -11.77 70.66 -21.46
N ALA A 18 -10.51 70.22 -21.43
CA ALA A 18 -9.44 70.82 -22.23
C ALA A 18 -9.67 70.67 -23.75
N HIS A 19 -10.33 69.58 -24.17
CA HIS A 19 -10.71 69.39 -25.58
C HIS A 19 -11.89 70.28 -25.99
N ALA A 20 -12.94 70.35 -25.16
CA ALA A 20 -14.10 71.20 -25.39
C ALA A 20 -13.75 72.69 -25.54
N GLN A 21 -12.73 73.16 -24.81
CA GLN A 21 -12.29 74.56 -24.87
C GLN A 21 -11.35 74.89 -26.05
N LYS A 22 -10.65 73.90 -26.64
CA LYS A 22 -9.57 74.16 -27.63
C LYS A 22 -9.89 73.77 -29.06
N GLY A 23 -11.04 73.15 -29.35
CA GLY A 23 -11.48 72.84 -30.73
C GLY A 23 -10.43 72.11 -31.59
N LYS A 24 -9.52 71.33 -30.98
CA LYS A 24 -8.36 70.71 -31.65
C LYS A 24 -8.61 69.25 -32.02
N SER A 25 -7.88 68.81 -33.06
CA SER A 25 -7.90 67.49 -33.71
C SER A 25 -8.28 66.31 -32.80
N SER A 26 -9.33 65.60 -33.22
CA SER A 26 -9.94 64.45 -32.55
C SER A 26 -8.93 63.34 -32.23
N SER A 27 -7.93 63.10 -33.09
CA SER A 27 -6.92 62.04 -32.92
C SER A 27 -6.06 62.21 -31.66
N LYS A 28 -5.76 63.45 -31.24
CA LYS A 28 -4.99 63.72 -30.02
C LYS A 28 -5.79 63.36 -28.76
N LEU A 29 -7.09 63.61 -28.77
CA LEU A 29 -7.98 63.24 -27.67
C LEU A 29 -8.05 61.72 -27.53
N HIS A 30 -8.24 61.00 -28.63
CA HIS A 30 -8.29 59.54 -28.62
C HIS A 30 -7.02 58.94 -28.00
N LEU A 31 -5.84 59.39 -28.39
CA LEU A 31 -4.57 58.93 -27.81
C LEU A 31 -4.49 59.21 -26.30
N GLN A 32 -4.88 60.41 -25.85
CA GLN A 32 -4.87 60.75 -24.42
C GLN A 32 -5.84 59.89 -23.61
N LEU A 33 -7.02 59.58 -24.16
CA LEU A 33 -7.98 58.69 -23.53
C LEU A 33 -7.40 57.28 -23.38
N HIS A 34 -6.78 56.73 -24.42
CA HIS A 34 -6.10 55.42 -24.36
C HIS A 34 -5.03 55.39 -23.26
N LEU A 35 -4.22 56.45 -23.12
CA LEU A 35 -3.19 56.54 -22.07
C LEU A 35 -3.78 56.64 -20.66
N ILE A 36 -4.89 57.35 -20.48
CA ILE A 36 -5.59 57.41 -19.18
C ILE A 36 -6.11 56.02 -18.81
N PHE A 37 -6.73 55.30 -19.74
CA PHE A 37 -7.22 53.94 -19.49
C PHE A 37 -6.09 52.94 -19.24
N LEU A 38 -5.01 52.96 -20.02
CA LEU A 38 -3.86 52.08 -19.82
C LEU A 38 -3.17 52.33 -18.48
N SER A 39 -2.96 53.60 -18.11
CA SER A 39 -2.36 53.93 -16.80
C SER A 39 -3.24 53.52 -15.61
N ALA A 40 -4.56 53.61 -15.75
CA ALA A 40 -5.52 53.12 -14.75
C ALA A 40 -5.47 51.59 -14.60
N MET A 41 -5.43 50.91 -15.73
CA MET A 41 -5.37 49.45 -15.77
C MET A 41 -4.05 48.93 -15.19
N LEU A 42 -2.92 49.59 -15.48
CA LEU A 42 -1.61 49.25 -14.91
C LEU A 42 -1.56 49.32 -13.39
N TRP A 43 -2.22 50.32 -12.79
CA TRP A 43 -2.27 50.45 -11.33
C TRP A 43 -2.84 49.19 -10.67
N THR A 44 -3.90 48.61 -11.26
CA THR A 44 -4.55 47.41 -10.74
C THR A 44 -3.66 46.17 -10.88
N TRP A 45 -2.82 46.13 -11.93
CA TRP A 45 -1.89 45.02 -12.17
C TRP A 45 -0.76 44.94 -11.15
N ARG A 46 -0.35 46.07 -10.57
CA ARG A 46 0.69 46.08 -9.54
C ARG A 46 0.29 45.24 -8.32
N GLU A 47 -0.91 45.48 -7.78
CA GLU A 47 -1.44 44.74 -6.64
C GLU A 47 -1.67 43.26 -6.99
N TYR A 48 -2.17 42.99 -8.20
CA TYR A 48 -2.39 41.63 -8.66
C TYR A 48 -1.09 40.83 -8.80
N VAL A 49 -0.04 41.42 -9.40
CA VAL A 49 1.27 40.77 -9.57
C VAL A 49 1.97 40.59 -8.22
N GLU A 50 1.77 41.49 -7.27
CA GLU A 50 2.23 41.33 -5.88
C GLU A 50 1.56 40.12 -5.21
N GLY A 51 0.24 40.02 -5.32
CA GLY A 51 -0.50 38.86 -4.78
C GLY A 51 -0.03 37.54 -5.38
N LEU A 52 0.15 37.49 -6.71
CA LEU A 52 0.67 36.32 -7.40
C LEU A 52 2.10 35.95 -6.94
N ARG A 53 2.92 36.93 -6.60
CA ARG A 53 4.27 36.70 -6.08
C ARG A 53 4.24 36.10 -4.69
N LYS A 54 3.45 36.69 -3.80
CA LYS A 54 3.26 36.16 -2.46
C LYS A 54 2.78 34.71 -2.48
N ASP A 55 1.78 34.41 -3.32
CA ASP A 55 1.31 33.03 -3.50
C ASP A 55 2.43 32.11 -4.01
N THR A 56 3.32 32.60 -4.88
CA THR A 56 4.47 31.83 -5.37
C THR A 56 5.47 31.54 -4.25
N ASP A 57 5.79 32.56 -3.44
CA ASP A 57 6.74 32.47 -2.33
C ASP A 57 6.21 31.52 -1.23
N ASP A 58 4.92 31.62 -0.86
CA ASP A 58 4.30 30.75 0.14
C ASP A 58 4.36 29.27 -0.30
N MET A 59 4.20 29.01 -1.60
CA MET A 59 4.23 27.66 -2.17
C MET A 59 5.66 27.11 -2.30
N SER A 60 6.62 27.96 -2.66
CA SER A 60 8.03 27.59 -2.75
C SER A 60 8.61 27.32 -1.36
N GLU A 61 8.28 28.17 -0.37
CA GLU A 61 8.63 27.98 1.03
C GLU A 61 8.18 26.60 1.52
N LYS A 62 6.90 26.28 1.34
CA LYS A 62 6.36 24.97 1.72
C LYS A 62 7.14 23.82 1.08
N ALA A 63 7.47 23.91 -0.21
CA ALA A 63 8.20 22.85 -0.90
C ALA A 63 9.66 22.71 -0.43
N TYR A 64 10.36 23.82 -0.19
CA TYR A 64 11.76 23.81 0.24
C TYR A 64 11.95 23.32 1.67
N PHE A 65 11.04 23.68 2.58
CA PHE A 65 11.15 23.30 3.99
C PHE A 65 10.57 21.93 4.32
N SER A 66 9.94 21.27 3.34
CA SER A 66 9.41 19.92 3.56
C SER A 66 10.52 18.88 3.57
N ARG A 67 10.69 18.17 4.69
CA ARG A 67 11.73 17.13 4.77
C ARG A 67 11.33 15.89 3.99
N VAL A 68 12.31 15.29 3.32
CA VAL A 68 12.12 14.00 2.63
C VAL A 68 12.16 12.83 3.63
N GLU A 69 12.67 13.05 4.84
CA GLU A 69 12.80 12.06 5.92
C GLU A 69 11.82 12.37 7.05
N ASN A 70 11.38 11.32 7.76
CA ASN A 70 10.44 11.39 8.86
C ASN A 70 10.88 12.40 9.94
N GLY A 71 10.47 13.66 9.79
CA GLY A 71 10.60 14.70 10.78
C GLY A 71 9.52 14.59 11.87
N PRO A 72 9.69 15.26 13.02
CA PRO A 72 8.70 15.26 14.10
C PRO A 72 7.34 15.82 13.64
N LYS A 73 6.29 15.59 14.43
CA LYS A 73 4.87 15.94 14.20
C LYS A 73 4.53 17.36 13.68
N HIS A 74 5.51 18.27 13.55
CA HIS A 74 5.37 19.65 13.09
C HIS A 74 6.02 19.92 11.73
N ASP A 75 6.22 18.89 10.90
CA ASP A 75 6.72 19.06 9.53
C ASP A 75 5.60 19.50 8.56
N TYR A 76 5.96 20.26 7.53
CA TYR A 76 5.02 20.63 6.48
C TYR A 76 4.59 19.36 5.73
N SER A 77 3.31 18.97 5.85
CA SER A 77 2.81 17.82 5.11
C SER A 77 2.67 18.18 3.63
N LEU A 78 3.63 17.75 2.81
CA LEU A 78 3.45 17.74 1.35
C LEU A 78 2.45 16.69 0.95
N THR A 79 1.38 17.15 0.32
CA THR A 79 0.29 16.33 -0.19
C THR A 79 0.16 16.51 -1.70
N PHE A 80 -0.52 15.58 -2.36
CA PHE A 80 -0.83 15.71 -3.79
C PHE A 80 -1.64 16.98 -4.11
N SER A 81 -2.43 17.49 -3.15
CA SER A 81 -3.15 18.76 -3.30
C SER A 81 -2.20 19.94 -3.52
N ASP A 82 -0.98 19.90 -3.00
CA ASP A 82 0.02 20.96 -3.19
C ASP A 82 0.51 21.01 -4.63
N CYS A 83 0.73 19.85 -5.27
CA CYS A 83 1.02 19.77 -6.71
C CYS A 83 -0.13 20.34 -7.55
N GLN A 84 -1.38 20.03 -7.19
CA GLN A 84 -2.55 20.57 -7.91
C GLN A 84 -2.66 22.08 -7.78
N LYS A 85 -2.43 22.63 -6.58
CA LYS A 85 -2.41 24.07 -6.35
C LYS A 85 -1.30 24.73 -7.17
N LEU A 86 -0.12 24.13 -7.22
CA LEU A 86 1.04 24.65 -7.95
C LEU A 86 0.78 24.71 -9.45
N GLN A 87 0.21 23.66 -10.00
CA GLN A 87 -0.24 23.61 -11.39
C GLN A 87 -1.33 24.65 -11.70
N LEU A 88 -2.30 24.83 -10.80
CA LEU A 88 -3.33 25.86 -10.95
C LEU A 88 -2.71 27.27 -10.95
N HIS A 89 -1.73 27.51 -10.07
CA HIS A 89 -1.03 28.77 -9.97
C HIS A 89 -0.16 29.04 -11.21
N GLN A 90 0.55 28.04 -11.71
CA GLN A 90 1.29 28.12 -12.98
C GLN A 90 0.38 28.52 -14.15
N LYS A 91 -0.82 27.91 -14.25
CA LYS A 91 -1.83 28.30 -15.26
C LYS A 91 -2.28 29.75 -15.11
N LYS A 92 -2.47 30.24 -13.87
CA LYS A 92 -2.80 31.65 -13.60
C LYS A 92 -1.68 32.58 -14.06
N LEU A 93 -0.42 32.25 -13.78
CA LEU A 93 0.74 33.02 -14.22
C LEU A 93 0.86 33.07 -15.75
N LEU A 94 0.70 31.93 -16.43
CA LEU A 94 0.75 31.88 -17.90
C LEU A 94 -0.37 32.70 -18.53
N ARG A 95 -1.58 32.63 -17.97
CA ARG A 95 -2.70 33.48 -18.42
C ARG A 95 -2.39 34.97 -18.20
N ALA A 96 -1.80 35.32 -17.05
CA ALA A 96 -1.41 36.69 -16.77
C ALA A 96 -0.33 37.20 -17.74
N SER A 97 0.65 36.35 -18.08
CA SER A 97 1.66 36.65 -19.09
C SER A 97 1.02 36.95 -20.44
N SER A 98 0.10 36.08 -20.91
CA SER A 98 -0.58 36.26 -22.19
C SER A 98 -1.37 37.57 -22.28
N VAL A 99 -2.00 38.00 -21.18
CA VAL A 99 -2.69 39.30 -21.14
C VAL A 99 -1.69 40.46 -21.26
N LEU A 100 -0.55 40.39 -20.56
CA LEU A 100 0.49 41.40 -20.66
C LEU A 100 1.21 41.41 -22.02
N ASP A 101 1.29 40.26 -22.69
CA ASP A 101 1.77 40.18 -24.09
C ASP A 101 0.82 40.98 -24.99
N SER A 102 -0.49 40.74 -24.91
CA SER A 102 -1.48 41.52 -25.66
C SER A 102 -1.41 43.02 -25.36
N TRP A 103 -1.18 43.42 -24.11
CA TRP A 103 -1.01 44.83 -23.76
C TRP A 103 0.27 45.45 -24.32
N SER A 104 1.35 44.67 -24.36
CA SER A 104 2.60 45.06 -25.00
C SER A 104 2.37 45.35 -26.49
N ASP A 105 1.58 44.53 -27.18
CA ASP A 105 1.26 44.71 -28.60
C ASP A 105 0.41 45.97 -28.83
N VAL A 106 -0.59 46.22 -27.96
CA VAL A 106 -1.40 47.44 -28.01
C VAL A 106 -0.54 48.68 -27.83
N ILE A 107 0.44 48.66 -26.91
CA ILE A 107 1.33 49.79 -26.68
C ILE A 107 2.27 50.02 -27.84
N ALA A 108 2.81 48.96 -28.44
CA ALA A 108 3.60 49.06 -29.66
C ALA A 108 2.79 49.71 -30.79
N GLY A 109 1.52 49.33 -30.95
CA GLY A 109 0.60 49.97 -31.90
C GLY A 109 0.35 51.45 -31.59
N LEU A 110 0.20 51.81 -30.31
CA LEU A 110 0.07 53.21 -29.89
C LEU A 110 1.34 54.04 -30.10
N GLU A 111 2.53 53.43 -29.97
CA GLU A 111 3.82 54.06 -30.25
C GLU A 111 3.99 54.38 -31.74
N ILE A 112 3.60 53.43 -32.61
CA ILE A 112 3.57 53.64 -34.07
C ILE A 112 2.58 54.75 -34.41
N HIS A 113 1.33 54.67 -33.92
CA HIS A 113 0.32 55.69 -34.19
C HIS A 113 0.73 57.08 -33.67
N ALA A 114 1.36 57.15 -32.50
CA ALA A 114 1.90 58.39 -31.98
C ALA A 114 3.01 58.95 -32.88
N SER A 115 3.86 58.09 -33.44
CA SER A 115 4.95 58.47 -34.36
C SER A 115 4.43 58.96 -35.71
N ASP A 116 3.41 58.32 -36.27
CA ASP A 116 2.77 58.73 -37.53
C ASP A 116 2.15 60.14 -37.38
N LEU A 117 1.46 60.40 -36.27
CA LEU A 117 0.90 61.72 -35.98
C LEU A 117 1.98 62.80 -35.80
N VAL A 118 3.21 62.45 -35.35
CA VAL A 118 4.35 63.39 -35.32
C VAL A 118 4.80 63.73 -36.74
N GLN A 119 4.85 62.73 -37.63
CA GLN A 119 5.26 62.91 -39.03
C GLN A 119 4.25 63.74 -39.82
N ASP A 120 2.95 63.61 -39.53
CA ASP A 120 1.86 64.38 -40.15
C ASP A 120 1.81 65.88 -39.74
N GLY A 121 2.85 66.38 -39.05
CA GLY A 121 2.97 67.80 -38.69
C GLY A 121 2.04 68.24 -37.57
N ILE A 122 1.32 67.32 -36.91
CA ILE A 122 0.61 67.62 -35.67
C ILE A 122 1.67 67.83 -34.60
N SER A 123 1.83 69.08 -34.13
CA SER A 123 2.75 69.43 -33.04
C SER A 123 2.43 68.63 -31.78
N LEU A 124 3.08 67.48 -31.65
CA LEU A 124 3.17 66.63 -30.47
C LEU A 124 4.32 67.07 -29.55
N ARG A 125 5.14 68.05 -29.96
CA ARG A 125 6.24 68.62 -29.17
C ARG A 125 5.79 69.27 -27.84
N THR A 126 4.49 69.52 -27.66
CA THR A 126 3.90 69.97 -26.38
C THR A 126 3.02 68.89 -25.71
N CYS A 127 3.02 67.65 -26.23
CA CYS A 127 2.20 66.54 -25.72
C CYS A 127 3.04 65.71 -24.74
N THR A 128 2.56 65.54 -23.51
CA THR A 128 3.09 64.61 -22.49
C THR A 128 2.92 63.13 -22.89
N CYS A 129 2.65 62.83 -24.15
CA CYS A 129 2.04 61.59 -24.61
C CYS A 129 3.09 60.51 -24.88
N LEU A 130 4.21 60.87 -25.54
CA LEU A 130 5.34 59.96 -25.78
C LEU A 130 6.05 59.52 -24.48
N PRO A 131 6.37 60.42 -23.53
CA PRO A 131 6.95 60.00 -22.24
C PRO A 131 6.02 59.10 -21.42
N GLU A 132 4.70 59.31 -21.49
CA GLU A 132 3.73 58.45 -20.79
C GLU A 132 3.63 57.06 -21.44
N ILE A 133 3.69 56.96 -22.78
CA ILE A 133 3.78 55.66 -23.49
C ILE A 133 5.02 54.91 -23.02
N GLU A 134 6.18 55.57 -22.99
CA GLU A 134 7.43 54.96 -22.54
C GLU A 134 7.34 54.45 -21.09
N ARG A 135 6.76 55.27 -20.21
CA ARG A 135 6.57 54.89 -18.80
C ARG A 135 5.70 53.63 -18.66
N ILE A 136 4.58 53.59 -19.38
CA ILE A 136 3.64 52.45 -19.40
C ILE A 136 4.35 51.20 -19.96
N ARG A 137 5.15 51.36 -21.03
CA ARG A 137 5.93 50.29 -21.65
C ARG A 137 6.93 49.67 -20.66
N ILE A 138 7.71 50.50 -19.97
CA ILE A 138 8.68 50.06 -18.97
C ILE A 138 7.98 49.27 -17.84
N GLU A 139 6.83 49.76 -17.36
CA GLU A 139 6.08 49.13 -16.27
C GLU A 139 5.51 47.75 -16.69
N ILE A 140 5.01 47.61 -17.92
CA ILE A 140 4.56 46.32 -18.45
C ILE A 140 5.71 45.35 -18.64
N HIS A 141 6.85 45.79 -19.18
CA HIS A 141 8.02 44.94 -19.29
C HIS A 141 8.51 44.46 -17.91
N TYR A 142 8.45 45.32 -16.89
CA TYR A 142 8.75 44.94 -15.52
C TYR A 142 7.81 43.83 -15.03
N HIS A 143 6.49 43.99 -15.20
CA HIS A 143 5.52 42.96 -14.80
C HIS A 143 5.70 41.64 -15.57
N LYS A 144 5.93 41.69 -16.89
CA LYS A 144 6.22 40.51 -17.72
C LYS A 144 7.46 39.77 -17.21
N ARG A 145 8.54 40.49 -16.94
CA ARG A 145 9.78 39.90 -16.41
C ARG A 145 9.57 39.28 -15.04
N SER A 146 8.76 39.91 -14.19
CA SER A 146 8.40 39.38 -12.88
C SER A 146 7.62 38.07 -13.00
N ILE A 147 6.57 38.04 -13.83
CA ILE A 147 5.77 36.82 -14.08
C ILE A 147 6.63 35.71 -14.70
N ALA A 148 7.47 36.04 -15.68
CA ALA A 148 8.37 35.05 -16.28
C ALA A 148 9.36 34.46 -15.25
N ARG A 149 9.79 35.25 -14.26
CA ARG A 149 10.60 34.75 -13.14
C ARG A 149 9.80 33.79 -12.26
N MET A 150 8.58 34.16 -11.87
CA MET A 150 7.70 33.31 -11.05
C MET A 150 7.37 32.00 -11.75
N VAL A 151 7.13 32.00 -13.07
CA VAL A 151 6.89 30.77 -13.84
C VAL A 151 8.10 29.82 -13.77
N ARG A 152 9.32 30.35 -13.98
CA ARG A 152 10.54 29.54 -13.87
C ARG A 152 10.74 28.98 -12.46
N ASP A 153 10.45 29.78 -11.45
CA ASP A 153 10.56 29.38 -10.05
C ASP A 153 9.59 28.24 -9.72
N ILE A 154 8.31 28.39 -10.09
CA ILE A 154 7.30 27.34 -9.95
C ILE A 154 7.69 26.06 -10.67
N SER A 155 8.20 26.13 -11.90
CA SER A 155 8.67 24.94 -12.61
C SER A 155 9.83 24.25 -11.87
N GLY A 156 10.72 25.01 -11.21
CA GLY A 156 11.75 24.47 -10.33
C GLY A 156 11.17 23.75 -9.12
N VAL A 157 10.17 24.35 -8.48
CA VAL A 157 9.44 23.77 -7.34
C VAL A 157 8.70 22.49 -7.75
N GLU A 158 8.04 22.48 -8.92
CA GLU A 158 7.35 21.30 -9.45
C GLU A 158 8.29 20.12 -9.66
N ASN A 159 9.47 20.37 -10.20
CA ASN A 159 10.51 19.35 -10.37
C ASN A 159 10.99 18.81 -9.01
N LEU A 160 11.24 19.70 -8.04
CA LEU A 160 11.62 19.30 -6.69
C LEU A 160 10.55 18.44 -6.02
N LEU A 161 9.28 18.86 -6.10
CA LEU A 161 8.16 18.09 -5.54
C LEU A 161 8.04 16.72 -6.19
N SER A 162 8.18 16.66 -7.52
CA SER A 162 8.12 15.39 -8.26
C SER A 162 9.22 14.43 -7.79
N MET A 163 10.45 14.93 -7.63
CA MET A 163 11.58 14.17 -7.10
C MET A 163 11.35 13.70 -5.66
N ILE A 164 10.80 14.56 -4.80
CA ILE A 164 10.45 14.21 -3.40
C ILE A 164 9.41 13.08 -3.38
N PHE A 165 8.36 13.17 -4.20
CA PHE A 165 7.34 12.13 -4.28
C PHE A 165 7.89 10.82 -4.84
N GLU A 166 8.72 10.87 -5.87
CA GLU A 166 9.38 9.69 -6.43
C GLU A 166 10.27 9.00 -5.39
N LEU A 167 11.12 9.76 -4.68
CA LEU A 167 11.97 9.22 -3.62
C LEU A 167 11.18 8.63 -2.45
N ARG A 168 10.05 9.24 -2.08
CA ARG A 168 9.16 8.70 -1.04
C ARG A 168 8.48 7.41 -1.50
N ASN A 169 7.96 7.38 -2.73
CA ASN A 169 7.32 6.22 -3.30
C ASN A 169 8.29 5.04 -3.45
N SER A 170 9.47 5.28 -4.01
CA SER A 170 10.54 4.27 -4.15
C SER A 170 10.95 3.70 -2.80
N ARG A 171 11.09 4.54 -1.77
CA ARG A 171 11.39 4.05 -0.40
C ARG A 171 10.24 3.28 0.22
N HIS A 172 8.99 3.68 -0.01
CA HIS A 172 7.84 2.93 0.48
C HIS A 172 7.79 1.53 -0.13
N ILE A 173 8.00 1.42 -1.45
CA ILE A 173 8.07 0.13 -2.17
C ILE A 173 9.25 -0.70 -1.67
N GLN A 174 10.42 -0.09 -1.47
CA GLN A 174 11.59 -0.79 -0.94
C GLN A 174 11.33 -1.39 0.45
N LYS A 175 10.69 -0.62 1.35
CA LYS A 175 10.32 -1.12 2.69
C LYS A 175 9.31 -2.27 2.63
N LEU A 176 8.32 -2.19 1.74
CA LEU A 176 7.35 -3.26 1.53
C LEU A 176 8.03 -4.53 1.01
N ASN A 177 8.90 -4.41 0.01
CA ASN A 177 9.64 -5.53 -0.55
C ASN A 177 10.61 -6.14 0.46
N GLN A 178 11.27 -5.32 1.28
CA GLN A 178 12.14 -5.79 2.35
C GLN A 178 11.34 -6.59 3.39
N GLY A 179 10.22 -6.06 3.88
CA GLY A 179 9.36 -6.80 4.81
C GLY A 179 8.79 -8.09 4.21
N ALA A 180 8.49 -8.11 2.90
CA ALA A 180 8.09 -9.33 2.21
C ALA A 180 9.24 -10.36 2.12
N SER A 181 10.47 -9.90 1.84
CA SER A 181 11.66 -10.76 1.84
C SER A 181 11.94 -11.35 3.22
N ASP A 182 11.87 -10.54 4.28
CA ASP A 182 12.06 -10.98 5.66
C ASP A 182 11.01 -12.05 6.03
N ASN A 183 9.76 -11.83 5.64
CA ASN A 183 8.68 -12.81 5.84
C ASN A 183 8.92 -14.12 5.06
N LEU A 184 9.45 -14.04 3.83
CA LEU A 184 9.81 -15.24 3.06
C LEU A 184 10.94 -16.03 3.72
N ASP A 185 11.92 -15.36 4.30
CA ASP A 185 13.01 -16.01 5.04
C ASP A 185 12.49 -16.72 6.29
N ILE A 186 11.56 -16.10 7.04
CA ILE A 186 10.89 -16.74 8.17
C ILE A 186 10.08 -17.96 7.72
N LEU A 187 9.27 -17.83 6.66
CA LEU A 187 8.47 -18.93 6.11
C LEU A 187 9.34 -20.10 5.64
N LYS A 188 10.48 -19.80 5.00
CA LYS A 188 11.46 -20.81 4.60
C LYS A 188 12.02 -21.55 5.83
N GLY A 189 12.35 -20.83 6.90
CA GLY A 189 12.76 -21.42 8.17
C GLY A 189 11.70 -22.36 8.76
N ILE A 190 10.44 -21.92 8.80
CA ILE A 190 9.31 -22.73 9.27
C ILE A 190 9.11 -23.98 8.39
N ALA A 191 9.20 -23.84 7.07
CA ALA A 191 9.02 -24.96 6.14
C ALA A 191 10.11 -26.02 6.31
N ILE A 192 11.37 -25.60 6.47
CA ILE A 192 12.50 -26.51 6.74
C ILE A 192 12.28 -27.23 8.08
N GLN A 193 11.90 -26.49 9.12
CA GLN A 193 11.60 -27.07 10.44
C GLN A 193 10.45 -28.08 10.37
N GLY A 194 9.37 -27.76 9.65
CA GLY A 194 8.25 -28.66 9.43
C GLY A 194 8.64 -29.93 8.66
N GLN A 195 9.56 -29.84 7.69
CA GLN A 195 10.07 -31.03 7.01
C GLN A 195 10.88 -31.95 7.94
N ILE A 196 11.70 -31.35 8.81
CA ILE A 196 12.48 -32.08 9.81
C ILE A 196 11.54 -32.82 10.77
N GLU A 197 10.55 -32.12 11.32
CA GLU A 197 9.55 -32.70 12.22
C GLU A 197 8.76 -33.83 11.55
N ASN A 198 8.37 -33.65 10.28
CA ASN A 198 7.66 -34.67 9.51
C ASN A 198 8.52 -35.94 9.32
N LYS A 199 9.83 -35.79 9.08
CA LYS A 199 10.76 -36.92 9.01
C LYS A 199 10.86 -37.68 10.35
N TYR A 200 10.92 -36.95 11.47
CA TYR A 200 10.92 -37.57 12.81
C TYR A 200 9.61 -38.30 13.10
N LEU A 201 8.46 -37.70 12.77
CA LEU A 201 7.16 -38.33 12.90
C LEU A 201 7.04 -39.59 12.05
N SER A 202 7.54 -39.56 10.81
CA SER A 202 7.58 -40.75 9.94
C SER A 202 8.40 -41.87 10.58
N HIS A 203 9.60 -41.58 11.07
CA HIS A 203 10.43 -42.58 11.74
C HIS A 203 9.81 -43.09 13.06
N ALA A 204 9.17 -42.21 13.83
CA ALA A 204 8.45 -42.60 15.03
C ALA A 204 7.25 -43.51 14.68
N ALA A 205 6.52 -43.22 13.61
CA ALA A 205 5.42 -44.05 13.12
C ALA A 205 5.92 -45.42 12.62
N GLU A 206 7.05 -45.47 11.91
CA GLU A 206 7.70 -46.73 11.50
C GLU A 206 8.06 -47.59 12.71
N ARG A 207 8.70 -47.00 13.73
CA ARG A 207 9.04 -47.69 14.97
C ARG A 207 7.79 -48.15 15.72
N ALA A 208 6.77 -47.30 15.84
CA ALA A 208 5.50 -47.68 16.46
C ALA A 208 4.80 -48.81 15.69
N GLN A 209 4.97 -48.89 14.37
CA GLN A 209 4.45 -49.99 13.55
C GLN A 209 5.21 -51.29 13.80
N GLN A 210 6.53 -51.24 13.98
CA GLN A 210 7.34 -52.39 14.39
C GLN A 210 7.01 -52.83 15.82
N ASP A 211 6.88 -51.90 16.77
CA ASP A 211 6.45 -52.23 18.12
C ASP A 211 5.05 -52.84 18.14
N SER A 212 4.15 -52.37 17.26
CA SER A 212 2.83 -52.96 17.06
C SER A 212 2.89 -54.41 16.53
N SER A 213 3.89 -54.79 15.74
CA SER A 213 4.04 -56.18 15.29
C SER A 213 4.57 -57.08 16.41
N SER A 214 5.53 -56.60 17.20
CA SER A 214 6.03 -57.27 18.41
C SER A 214 4.93 -57.47 19.45
N LEU A 215 4.11 -56.45 19.70
CA LEU A 215 2.96 -56.54 20.62
C LEU A 215 1.92 -57.54 20.13
N LYS A 216 1.66 -57.60 18.82
CA LYS A 216 0.77 -58.62 18.23
C LYS A 216 1.30 -60.03 18.47
N ALA A 217 2.62 -60.25 18.31
CA ALA A 217 3.23 -61.55 18.56
C ALA A 217 3.15 -61.94 20.05
N LEU A 218 3.46 -61.02 20.97
CA LEU A 218 3.36 -61.26 22.41
C LEU A 218 1.92 -61.58 22.83
N SER A 219 0.96 -60.81 22.34
CA SER A 219 -0.47 -61.04 22.63
C SER A 219 -0.94 -62.38 22.08
N PHE A 220 -0.49 -62.77 20.88
CA PHE A 220 -0.78 -64.09 20.32
C PHE A 220 -0.24 -65.22 21.21
N ILE A 221 1.01 -65.12 21.65
CA ILE A 221 1.64 -66.09 22.57
C ILE A 221 0.84 -66.16 23.87
N ALA A 222 0.60 -65.02 24.53
CA ALA A 222 -0.16 -64.99 25.78
C ALA A 222 -1.54 -65.64 25.63
N THR A 223 -2.26 -65.35 24.53
CA THR A 223 -3.58 -65.92 24.27
C THR A 223 -3.55 -67.43 24.04
N ALA A 224 -2.46 -67.98 23.49
CA ALA A 224 -2.27 -69.42 23.34
C ALA A 224 -1.94 -70.12 24.67
N PHE A 225 -1.15 -69.48 25.54
CA PHE A 225 -0.71 -70.06 26.81
C PHE A 225 -1.78 -69.99 27.91
N ILE A 226 -2.59 -68.92 27.97
CA ILE A 226 -3.64 -68.74 29.00
C ILE A 226 -4.58 -69.96 29.15
N PRO A 227 -5.22 -70.50 28.10
CA PRO A 227 -6.09 -71.67 28.24
C PRO A 227 -5.32 -72.92 28.66
N GLY A 228 -4.09 -73.09 28.16
CA GLY A 228 -3.23 -74.22 28.52
C GLY A 228 -2.86 -74.21 30.00
N THR A 229 -2.48 -73.04 30.53
CA THR A 229 -2.19 -72.87 31.96
C THR A 229 -3.42 -73.10 32.81
N PHE A 230 -4.60 -72.60 32.42
CA PHE A 230 -5.85 -72.82 33.14
C PHE A 230 -6.17 -74.32 33.26
N ILE A 231 -6.04 -75.07 32.18
CA ILE A 231 -6.27 -76.53 32.17
C ILE A 231 -5.23 -77.21 33.05
N ALA A 232 -3.95 -76.87 32.93
CA ALA A 232 -2.90 -77.43 33.77
C ALA A 232 -3.17 -77.21 35.27
N THR A 233 -3.64 -76.02 35.67
CA THR A 233 -3.99 -75.71 37.06
C THR A 233 -5.21 -76.52 37.54
N VAL A 234 -6.29 -76.57 36.74
CA VAL A 234 -7.51 -77.32 37.10
C VAL A 234 -7.21 -78.81 37.30
N PHE A 235 -6.40 -79.39 36.41
CA PHE A 235 -6.09 -80.83 36.45
C PHE A 235 -4.94 -81.19 37.41
N SER A 236 -4.00 -80.27 37.67
CA SER A 236 -2.96 -80.48 38.70
C SER A 236 -3.57 -80.70 40.08
N SER A 237 -4.73 -80.09 40.36
CA SER A 237 -5.45 -80.30 41.63
C SER A 237 -6.27 -81.60 41.67
N GLN A 238 -6.52 -82.27 40.54
CA GLN A 238 -7.35 -83.48 40.46
C GLN A 238 -6.54 -84.77 40.21
N LEU A 239 -5.27 -84.65 39.79
CA LEU A 239 -4.41 -85.79 39.46
C LEU A 239 -3.79 -86.52 40.66
N VAL A 240 -3.87 -85.96 41.88
CA VAL A 240 -3.30 -86.58 43.09
C VAL A 240 -4.42 -87.09 43.99
N GLN A 241 -4.99 -88.25 43.68
CA GLN A 241 -5.74 -89.03 44.65
C GLN A 241 -4.82 -90.12 45.20
N LEU A 242 -4.25 -89.85 46.38
CA LEU A 242 -3.47 -90.84 47.13
C LEU A 242 -4.46 -91.80 47.82
N VAL A 243 -4.87 -92.86 47.13
CA VAL A 243 -5.74 -93.88 47.73
C VAL A 243 -4.88 -94.77 48.62
N ARG A 244 -5.03 -94.58 49.93
CA ARG A 244 -4.32 -95.36 50.96
C ARG A 244 -5.09 -96.66 51.18
N ASN A 245 -4.60 -97.77 50.63
CA ASN A 245 -5.18 -99.09 50.87
C ASN A 245 -4.65 -99.69 52.18
N VAL A 246 -5.44 -100.54 52.83
CA VAL A 246 -5.28 -100.95 54.23
C VAL A 246 -4.07 -101.88 54.48
N ASP A 247 -3.36 -102.32 53.44
CA ASP A 247 -2.23 -103.27 53.53
C ASP A 247 -0.83 -102.71 53.21
N GLY A 248 -0.63 -101.39 53.29
CA GLY A 248 0.72 -100.82 53.43
C GLY A 248 1.63 -100.80 52.18
N SER A 249 1.16 -101.19 51.00
CA SER A 249 1.82 -100.87 49.72
C SER A 249 1.22 -99.60 49.10
N THR A 250 2.08 -98.63 48.79
CA THR A 250 1.69 -97.39 48.12
C THR A 250 1.69 -97.60 46.61
N ASP A 251 0.56 -98.01 46.05
CA ASP A 251 0.38 -97.99 44.60
C ASP A 251 -0.10 -96.60 44.15
N LEU A 252 0.78 -95.93 43.41
CA LEU A 252 0.50 -94.68 42.73
C LEU A 252 -0.33 -94.99 41.48
N VAL A 253 -1.63 -95.22 41.66
CA VAL A 253 -2.52 -95.51 40.53
C VAL A 253 -2.78 -94.22 39.76
N VAL A 254 -2.02 -94.05 38.68
CA VAL A 254 -2.32 -93.09 37.63
C VAL A 254 -3.69 -93.46 37.06
N VAL A 255 -4.69 -92.59 37.25
CA VAL A 255 -6.06 -92.83 36.79
C VAL A 255 -6.04 -93.09 35.27
N PRO A 256 -6.74 -94.11 34.74
CA PRO A 256 -6.75 -94.47 33.30
C PRO A 256 -7.34 -93.40 32.36
N GLN A 257 -7.75 -92.24 32.89
CA GLN A 257 -8.51 -91.20 32.18
C GLN A 257 -7.64 -90.07 31.61
N ILE A 258 -6.33 -90.29 31.42
CA ILE A 258 -5.43 -89.36 30.73
C ILE A 258 -5.99 -88.96 29.35
N TRP A 259 -6.74 -89.83 28.69
CA TRP A 259 -7.40 -89.52 27.42
C TRP A 259 -8.42 -88.37 27.51
N ILE A 260 -9.15 -88.25 28.62
CA ILE A 260 -10.12 -87.14 28.83
C ILE A 260 -9.38 -85.81 28.98
N TYR A 261 -8.21 -85.82 29.62
CA TYR A 261 -7.32 -84.67 29.70
C TYR A 261 -6.84 -84.23 28.30
N ILE A 262 -6.41 -85.16 27.46
CA ILE A 262 -5.97 -84.86 26.09
C ILE A 262 -7.13 -84.28 25.26
N VAL A 263 -8.30 -84.90 25.28
CA VAL A 263 -9.46 -84.47 24.49
C VAL A 263 -9.97 -83.10 24.94
N LEU A 264 -10.08 -82.87 26.25
CA LEU A 264 -10.54 -81.59 26.78
C LEU A 264 -9.53 -80.47 26.53
N SER A 265 -8.24 -80.74 26.68
CA SER A 265 -7.17 -79.80 26.36
C SER A 265 -7.20 -79.37 24.89
N VAL A 266 -7.33 -80.34 23.97
CA VAL A 266 -7.44 -80.07 22.53
C VAL A 266 -8.70 -79.27 22.22
N THR A 267 -9.84 -79.61 22.84
CA THR A 267 -11.12 -78.95 22.58
C THR A 267 -11.12 -77.50 23.06
N VAL A 268 -10.62 -77.22 24.26
CA VAL A 268 -10.51 -75.86 24.80
C VAL A 268 -9.51 -75.04 23.98
N THR A 269 -8.38 -75.63 23.58
CA THR A 269 -7.39 -74.95 22.73
C THR A 269 -8.01 -74.60 21.37
N ALA A 270 -8.70 -75.55 20.73
CA ALA A 270 -9.40 -75.32 19.46
C ALA A 270 -10.49 -74.25 19.59
N LEU A 271 -11.26 -74.26 20.68
CA LEU A 271 -12.29 -73.25 20.95
C LEU A 271 -11.68 -71.85 21.14
N THR A 272 -10.52 -71.77 21.80
CA THR A 272 -9.82 -70.49 22.03
C THR A 272 -9.26 -69.93 20.73
N PHE A 273 -8.62 -70.77 19.89
CA PHE A 273 -8.17 -70.37 18.56
C PHE A 273 -9.34 -69.95 17.65
N ALA A 274 -10.44 -70.72 17.65
CA ALA A 274 -11.64 -70.38 16.89
C ALA A 274 -12.25 -69.06 17.36
N GLY A 275 -12.33 -68.83 18.68
CA GLY A 275 -12.82 -67.58 19.27
C GLY A 275 -11.97 -66.37 18.86
N VAL A 276 -10.64 -66.50 18.94
CA VAL A 276 -9.70 -65.45 18.51
C VAL A 276 -9.81 -65.19 17.01
N PHE A 277 -9.89 -66.23 16.19
CA PHE A 277 -10.03 -66.10 14.74
C PHE A 277 -11.35 -65.42 14.34
N LEU A 278 -12.46 -65.78 14.98
CA LEU A 278 -13.78 -65.16 14.76
C LEU A 278 -13.80 -63.70 15.22
N LEU A 279 -13.16 -63.38 16.34
CA LEU A 279 -13.03 -62.00 16.81
C LEU A 279 -12.13 -61.17 15.87
N GLN A 280 -11.00 -61.72 15.43
CA GLN A 280 -10.07 -61.04 14.54
C GLN A 280 -10.69 -60.76 13.16
N THR A 281 -11.46 -61.71 12.63
CA THR A 281 -12.20 -61.52 11.37
C THR A 281 -13.34 -60.52 11.51
N ARG A 282 -14.09 -60.54 12.63
CA ARG A 282 -15.11 -59.51 12.92
C ARG A 282 -14.54 -58.11 13.14
N TRP A 283 -13.38 -57.99 13.76
CA TRP A 283 -12.73 -56.70 13.98
C TRP A 283 -12.17 -56.12 12.67
N LYS A 284 -11.62 -56.99 11.80
CA LYS A 284 -11.11 -56.59 10.49
C LYS A 284 -12.22 -56.08 9.56
N SER A 285 -13.41 -56.70 9.57
CA SER A 285 -14.54 -56.22 8.76
C SER A 285 -15.06 -54.87 9.25
N ARG A 286 -15.25 -54.68 10.57
CA ARG A 286 -15.72 -53.41 11.12
C ARG A 286 -14.76 -52.23 10.91
N PHE A 287 -13.45 -52.49 10.84
CA PHE A 287 -12.45 -51.44 10.57
C PHE A 287 -12.39 -51.00 9.10
N LEU A 288 -12.72 -51.91 8.16
CA LEU A 288 -12.84 -51.58 6.73
C LEU A 288 -14.06 -50.71 6.44
N ASP A 289 -15.19 -50.99 7.11
CA ASP A 289 -16.42 -50.20 6.98
C ASP A 289 -16.24 -48.75 7.48
N THR A 290 -15.41 -48.53 8.52
CA THR A 290 -15.15 -47.18 9.05
C THR A 290 -14.19 -46.36 8.19
N LYS A 291 -13.32 -46.99 7.40
CA LYS A 291 -12.46 -46.27 6.44
C LYS A 291 -13.20 -45.87 5.16
N LEU A 292 -14.18 -46.65 4.72
CA LEU A 292 -15.01 -46.31 3.55
C LEU A 292 -15.98 -45.15 3.83
N CYS A 293 -16.44 -44.97 5.07
CA CYS A 293 -17.26 -43.81 5.47
C CYS A 293 -16.49 -42.49 5.68
N LYS A 294 -15.15 -42.47 5.61
CA LYS A 294 -14.33 -41.26 5.80
C LYS A 294 -13.69 -40.74 4.51
N VAL A 295 -13.88 -41.41 3.39
CA VAL A 295 -13.36 -41.05 2.05
C VAL A 295 -14.49 -40.66 1.08
N SER A 296 -15.75 -40.69 1.53
CA SER A 296 -16.90 -40.06 0.86
C SER A 296 -17.35 -38.84 1.65
#